data_AF-A0A562XE82-F1
#
_entry.id   AF-A0A562XE82-F1
#
_cell.length_a   1.000
_cell.length_b   1.000
_cell.length_c   1.000
_cell.angle_alpha   90.00
_cell.angle_beta   90.00
_cell.angle_gamma   90.00
#
_symmetry.space_group_name_H-M   'P 1'
#
loop_
_entity.id
_entity.type
_entity.pdbx_description
1 polymer ?
#
loop_
_entity_poly.entity_id
_entity_poly.type
_entity_poly.pdbx_seq_one_letter_code
_entity_poly.pdbx_strand_id
1 'polypeptide(L)'
;MEKIKFKIELLSKRIEIAKSKLLIFSAGIAGCWAFLSTNYEKIDLLVIVSLILIFIFGLGVTMNLFRFSIIIDEIKKLEKELNE
;
A
#
# COMPACT_ATOMS: atom_id res chain seq x y z
N MET A 1 7.58 -28.04 -11.39
CA MET A 1 6.65 -27.85 -10.25
C MET A 1 7.27 -27.20 -9.02
N GLU A 2 8.37 -27.72 -8.46
CA GLU A 2 8.94 -27.18 -7.19
C GLU A 2 9.43 -25.73 -7.30
N LYS A 3 10.06 -25.36 -8.43
CA LYS A 3 10.46 -23.97 -8.73
C LYS A 3 9.27 -22.99 -8.81
N ILE A 4 8.11 -23.43 -9.32
CA ILE A 4 6.91 -22.60 -9.45
C ILE A 4 6.30 -22.37 -8.07
N LYS A 5 6.21 -23.42 -7.23
CA LYS A 5 5.76 -23.30 -5.84
C LYS A 5 6.63 -22.32 -5.03
N PHE A 6 7.95 -22.41 -5.17
CA PHE A 6 8.87 -21.48 -4.51
C PHE A 6 8.68 -20.02 -4.99
N LYS A 7 8.43 -19.81 -6.29
CA LYS A 7 8.16 -18.48 -6.84
C LYS A 7 6.86 -17.90 -6.30
N ILE A 8 5.80 -18.71 -6.20
CA ILE A 8 4.52 -18.31 -5.59
C ILE A 8 4.73 -17.93 -4.12
N GLU A 9 5.46 -18.73 -3.34
CA GLU A 9 5.73 -18.43 -1.93
C GLU A 9 6.48 -17.09 -1.76
N LEU A 10 7.48 -16.83 -2.61
CA LEU A 10 8.19 -15.55 -2.63
C LEU A 10 7.27 -14.36 -2.95
N LEU A 11 6.38 -14.51 -3.93
CA LEU A 11 5.40 -13.47 -4.28
C LEU A 11 4.38 -13.24 -3.16
N SER A 12 3.95 -14.29 -2.46
CA SER A 12 3.08 -14.19 -1.28
C SER A 12 3.75 -13.42 -0.14
N LYS A 13 5.04 -13.67 0.14
CA LYS A 13 5.80 -12.85 1.11
C LYS A 13 5.89 -11.38 0.70
N ARG A 14 6.06 -11.09 -0.59
CA ARG A 14 6.04 -9.71 -1.11
C ARG A 14 4.67 -9.04 -0.93
N ILE A 15 3.58 -9.81 -1.06
CA ILE A 15 2.23 -9.34 -0.76
C ILE A 15 2.11 -8.93 0.72
N GLU A 16 2.59 -9.73 1.66
CA GLU A 16 2.53 -9.37 3.08
C GLU A 16 3.26 -8.05 3.36
N ILE A 17 4.45 -7.87 2.78
CA ILE A 17 5.20 -6.61 2.90
C ILE A 17 4.41 -5.44 2.29
N ALA A 18 3.78 -5.63 1.14
CA ALA A 18 2.95 -4.60 0.50
C ALA A 18 1.73 -4.24 1.35
N LYS A 19 1.07 -5.22 1.99
CA LYS A 19 -0.04 -4.99 2.94
C LYS A 19 0.42 -4.19 4.16
N SER A 20 1.55 -4.54 4.75
CA SER A 20 2.11 -3.80 5.89
C SER A 20 2.42 -2.35 5.52
N LYS A 21 3.00 -2.11 4.34
CA LYS A 21 3.24 -0.75 3.84
C LYS A 21 1.94 0.01 3.62
N LEU A 22 0.93 -0.63 3.04
CA LEU A 22 -0.38 -0.03 2.83
C LEU A 22 -1.02 0.41 4.15
N LEU A 23 -0.93 -0.43 5.20
CA LEU A 23 -1.41 -0.07 6.54
C LEU A 23 -0.71 1.17 7.10
N ILE A 24 0.62 1.25 6.97
CA ILE A 24 1.40 2.41 7.43
C ILE A 24 0.96 3.68 6.71
N PHE A 25 0.82 3.63 5.37
CA PHE A 25 0.39 4.78 4.59
C PHE A 25 -1.05 5.20 4.93
N SER A 26 -1.97 4.26 5.06
CA SER A 26 -3.36 4.53 5.46
C SER A 26 -3.44 5.14 6.87
N ALA A 27 -2.64 4.65 7.82
CA ALA A 27 -2.56 5.21 9.17
C ALA A 27 -2.00 6.65 9.14
N GLY A 28 -1.01 6.91 8.28
CA GLY A 28 -0.48 8.26 8.05
C GLY A 28 -1.55 9.24 7.53
N ILE A 29 -2.36 8.82 6.56
CA ILE A 29 -3.49 9.61 6.06
C ILE A 29 -4.48 9.90 7.19
N ALA A 30 -4.89 8.87 7.93
CA ALA A 30 -5.86 9.01 9.02
C ALA A 30 -5.35 9.97 10.11
N GLY A 31 -4.07 9.88 10.50
CA GLY A 31 -3.47 10.78 11.48
C GLY A 31 -3.41 12.23 11.01
N CYS A 32 -2.99 12.48 9.76
CA CYS A 32 -2.96 13.83 9.21
C CYS A 32 -4.37 14.40 9.01
N TRP A 33 -5.33 13.56 8.61
CA TRP A 33 -6.72 13.96 8.47
C TRP A 33 -7.34 14.32 9.82
N ALA A 34 -7.09 13.52 10.86
CA ALA A 34 -7.53 13.82 12.22
C ALA A 34 -6.98 15.18 12.67
N PHE A 35 -5.68 15.43 12.49
CA PHE A 35 -5.07 16.72 12.81
C PHE A 35 -5.74 17.90 12.08
N LEU A 36 -5.97 17.77 10.77
CA LEU A 36 -6.65 18.80 9.99
C LEU A 36 -8.07 19.06 10.51
N SER A 37 -8.82 18.00 10.79
CA SER A 37 -10.21 18.13 11.24
C SER A 37 -10.35 18.88 12.58
N THR A 38 -9.33 18.83 13.45
CA THR A 38 -9.32 19.59 14.71
C THR A 38 -8.78 21.01 14.59
N ASN A 39 -8.04 21.32 13.52
CA ASN A 39 -7.30 22.58 13.39
C ASN A 39 -7.65 23.40 12.13
N TYR A 40 -8.67 22.99 11.36
CA TYR A 40 -8.99 23.57 10.04
C TYR A 40 -9.32 25.08 10.06
N GLU A 41 -9.76 25.62 11.20
CA GLU A 41 -10.10 27.03 11.37
C GLU A 41 -8.86 27.94 11.47
N LYS A 42 -7.67 27.36 11.64
CA LYS A 42 -6.38 28.07 11.70
C LYS A 42 -5.48 27.55 10.58
N ILE A 43 -5.15 28.40 9.62
CA ILE A 43 -4.13 28.06 8.63
C ILE A 43 -2.77 28.37 9.24
N ASP A 44 -2.13 27.34 9.80
CA ASP A 44 -0.75 27.40 10.27
C ASP A 44 0.17 26.46 9.48
N LEU A 45 1.47 26.53 9.77
CA LEU A 45 2.49 25.71 9.11
C LEU A 45 2.19 24.21 9.24
N LEU A 46 1.62 23.77 10.37
CA LEU A 46 1.33 22.37 10.63
C LEU A 46 0.18 21.86 9.75
N VAL A 47 -0.87 22.65 9.57
CA VAL A 47 -1.98 22.35 8.64
C VAL A 47 -1.45 22.17 7.20
N ILE A 48 -0.56 23.05 6.75
CA ILE A 48 0.06 22.94 5.41
C ILE A 48 0.91 21.67 5.31
N VAL A 49 1.73 21.38 6.31
CA VAL A 49 2.54 20.15 6.35
C VAL A 49 1.65 18.90 6.35
N SER A 50 0.55 18.89 7.11
CA SER A 50 -0.39 17.76 7.12
C SER A 50 -1.05 17.53 5.77
N LEU A 51 -1.42 18.59 5.03
CA LEU A 51 -1.95 18.45 3.66
C LEU A 51 -0.93 17.83 2.70
N ILE A 52 0.34 18.27 2.78
CA ILE A 52 1.44 17.69 1.99
C ILE A 52 1.63 16.21 2.35
N LEU A 53 1.62 15.87 3.64
CA LEU A 53 1.76 14.49 4.10
C LEU A 53 0.60 13.60 3.64
N ILE A 54 -0.64 14.10 3.65
CA ILE A 54 -1.80 13.36 3.10
C ILE A 54 -1.58 13.03 1.63
N PHE A 55 -1.07 13.99 0.85
CA PHE A 55 -0.79 13.76 -0.56
C PHE A 55 0.30 12.69 -0.74
N ILE A 56 1.42 12.79 -0.01
CA ILE A 56 2.52 11.81 -0.06
C ILE A 56 2.03 10.42 0.36
N PHE A 57 1.29 10.32 1.45
CA PHE A 57 0.75 9.05 1.92
C PHE A 57 -0.30 8.48 0.96
N GLY A 58 -1.14 9.33 0.36
CA GLY A 58 -2.08 8.97 -0.69
C GLY A 58 -1.39 8.34 -1.90
N LEU A 59 -0.32 8.95 -2.41
CA LEU A 59 0.53 8.35 -3.45
C LEU A 59 1.12 7.01 -3.00
N GLY A 60 1.58 6.93 -1.74
CA GLY A 60 2.05 5.69 -1.13
C GLY A 60 1.00 4.58 -1.17
N VAL A 61 -0.25 4.86 -0.80
CA VAL A 61 -1.36 3.90 -0.88
C VAL A 61 -1.58 3.45 -2.33
N THR A 62 -1.71 4.40 -3.27
CA THR A 62 -1.97 4.10 -4.69
C THR A 62 -0.88 3.21 -5.28
N MET A 63 0.40 3.53 -5.03
CA MET A 63 1.52 2.73 -5.55
C MET A 63 1.56 1.32 -4.96
N ASN A 64 1.22 1.15 -3.68
CA ASN A 64 1.19 -0.17 -3.05
C ASN A 64 -0.01 -1.01 -3.53
N LEU A 65 -1.18 -0.41 -3.74
CA LEU A 65 -2.33 -1.09 -4.36
C LEU A 65 -2.02 -1.55 -5.78
N PHE A 66 -1.37 -0.70 -6.58
CA PHE A 66 -0.99 -1.05 -7.94
C PHE A 66 0.00 -2.23 -7.96
N ARG A 67 1.04 -2.19 -7.11
CA ARG A 67 1.98 -3.29 -6.97
C ARG A 67 1.31 -4.58 -6.50
N PHE A 68 0.37 -4.47 -5.56
CA PHE A 68 -0.39 -5.62 -5.06
C PHE A 68 -1.21 -6.28 -6.18
N SER A 69 -1.88 -5.49 -7.02
CA SER A 69 -2.61 -5.99 -8.19
C SER A 69 -1.70 -6.77 -9.14
N ILE A 70 -0.53 -6.21 -9.47
CA ILE A 70 0.45 -6.87 -10.37
C ILE A 70 0.89 -8.21 -9.79
N ILE A 71 1.22 -8.26 -8.50
CA ILE A 71 1.70 -9.49 -7.86
C ILE A 71 0.60 -10.55 -7.83
N ILE A 72 -0.65 -10.17 -7.55
CA ILE A 72 -1.78 -11.10 -7.58
C ILE A 72 -1.98 -11.69 -8.97
N ASP A 73 -1.93 -10.87 -10.01
CA ASP A 73 -2.08 -11.36 -11.39
C ASP A 73 -0.95 -12.30 -11.78
N GLU A 74 0.28 -12.05 -11.33
CA GLU A 74 1.41 -12.97 -11.56
C GLU A 74 1.22 -14.29 -10.81
N ILE A 75 0.75 -14.27 -9.55
CA ILE A 75 0.45 -15.49 -8.79
C ILE A 75 -0.64 -16.30 -9.49
N LYS A 76 -1.75 -15.68 -9.92
CA LYS A 76 -2.83 -16.38 -10.62
C LYS A 76 -2.35 -17.07 -11.90
N LYS A 77 -1.47 -16.42 -12.66
CA LYS A 77 -0.85 -17.02 -13.86
C LYS A 77 -0.02 -18.24 -13.51
N LEU A 78 0.84 -18.13 -12.49
CA LEU A 78 1.69 -19.23 -12.03
C LEU A 78 0.89 -20.40 -11.43
N GLU A 79 -0.23 -20.12 -10.74
CA GLU A 79 -1.13 -21.15 -10.24
C GLU A 79 -1.84 -21.89 -11.39
N LYS A 80 -2.22 -21.18 -12.45
CA LYS A 80 -2.78 -21.79 -13.65
C LYS A 80 -1.77 -22.70 -14.34
N GLU A 81 -0.54 -22.24 -14.54
CA GLU A 81 0.58 -23.03 -15.10
C GLU A 81 0.98 -24.24 -14.24
N LEU A 82 0.66 -24.23 -12.94
CA LEU A 82 0.94 -25.35 -12.05
C LEU A 82 -0.14 -26.44 -12.13
N ASN A 83 -1.36 -26.08 -12.50
CA ASN A 83 -2.53 -26.96 -12.55
C ASN A 83 -2.82 -27.51 -13.96
N GLU A 84 -2.22 -26.92 -14.99
CA GLU A 84 -2.15 -27.44 -16.37
C GLU A 84 -0.95 -28.39 -16.55
#